data_AF-A0A957XLS2-F1
#
_entry.id   AF-A0A957XLS2-F1
#
_cell.length_a   1.000
_cell.length_b   1.000
_cell.length_c   1.000
_cell.angle_alpha   90.00
_cell.angle_beta   90.00
_cell.angle_gamma   90.00
#
_symmetry.space_group_name_H-M   'P 1'
#
loop_
_entity.id
_entity.type
_entity.pdbx_description
1 polymer ?
#
loop_
_entity_poly.entity_id
_entity_poly.type
_entity_poly.pdbx_seq_one_letter_code
_entity_poly.pdbx_strand_id
1 'polypeptide(L)' 'MKKHPPPISTFSIVGRCPRTNMLGVGVASKYLAVGAVCSHTQAGTGAISSQAYGNPYLGI' A
#
# COMPACT_ATOMS: atom_id res chain seq x y z
N MET A 1 0.02 28.81 -20.39
CA MET A 1 0.00 27.33 -20.36
C MET A 1 -0.66 26.88 -19.05
N LYS A 2 -1.83 26.23 -19.09
CA LYS A 2 -2.45 25.66 -17.88
C LYS A 2 -1.63 24.46 -17.45
N LYS A 3 -0.93 24.54 -16.31
CA LYS A 3 -0.22 23.39 -15.72
C LYS A 3 -1.27 22.34 -15.36
N HIS A 4 -1.23 21.17 -15.99
CA HIS A 4 -1.98 20.02 -15.48
C HIS A 4 -1.44 19.68 -14.08
N PRO A 5 -2.31 19.32 -13.12
CA PRO A 5 -1.83 18.73 -11.89
C PRO A 5 -0.97 17.50 -12.22
N PRO A 6 0.12 17.26 -11.47
CA PRO A 6 0.93 16.07 -11.69
C PRO A 6 0.05 14.82 -11.60
N PRO A 7 0.28 13.80 -12.45
CA PRO A 7 -0.51 12.58 -12.43
C PRO A 7 -0.50 11.95 -11.04
N ILE A 8 -1.63 11.36 -10.64
CA ILE A 8 -1.70 10.52 -9.43
C ILE A 8 -0.65 9.43 -9.58
N SER A 9 0.25 9.35 -8.59
CA SER A 9 1.52 8.61 -8.72
C SER A 9 1.72 7.56 -7.63
N THR A 10 0.67 7.23 -6.86
CA THR A 10 0.67 6.09 -5.92
C THR A 10 -0.69 5.41 -5.87
N PHE A 11 -0.69 4.09 -6.00
CA PHE A 11 -1.88 3.24 -5.93
C PHE A 11 -1.59 2.04 -5.04
N SER A 12 -2.56 1.59 -4.26
CA SER A 12 -2.44 0.40 -3.41
C SER A 12 -3.71 -0.47 -3.48
N ILE A 13 -3.54 -1.78 -3.33
CA ILE A 13 -4.63 -2.75 -3.24
C ILE A 13 -4.37 -3.74 -2.09
N VAL A 14 -5.44 -4.09 -1.37
CA VAL A 14 -5.45 -5.19 -0.40
C VAL A 14 -6.28 -6.33 -0.98
N GLY A 15 -5.77 -7.56 -0.92
CA GLY A 15 -6.43 -8.74 -1.45
C GLY A 15 -6.45 -9.90 -0.45
N ARG A 16 -7.46 -10.76 -0.58
CA ARG A 16 -7.60 -12.02 0.15
C ARG A 16 -7.72 -13.17 -0.83
N CYS A 17 -6.87 -14.19 -0.71
CA CYS A 17 -7.01 -15.43 -1.47
C CYS A 17 -8.12 -16.30 -0.85
N PRO A 18 -9.21 -16.63 -1.57
CA PRO A 18 -10.31 -17.42 -1.00
C PRO A 18 -9.93 -18.89 -0.75
N ARG A 19 -8.90 -19.41 -1.42
CA ARG A 19 -8.46 -20.81 -1.27
C ARG A 19 -7.59 -21.04 -0.04
N THR A 20 -6.70 -20.08 0.26
CA THR A 20 -5.69 -20.21 1.31
C THR A 20 -5.91 -19.27 2.49
N ASN A 21 -6.88 -18.36 2.37
CA ASN A 21 -7.15 -17.28 3.33
C ASN A 21 -5.97 -16.31 3.56
N MET A 22 -4.92 -16.37 2.73
CA MET A 22 -3.79 -15.44 2.80
C MET A 22 -4.23 -14.03 2.41
N LEU A 23 -3.69 -13.05 3.14
CA LEU A 23 -3.85 -11.63 2.84
C LEU A 23 -2.57 -11.09 2.21
N GLY A 24 -2.70 -10.09 1.34
CA GLY A 24 -1.56 -9.44 0.71
C GLY A 24 -1.87 -7.98 0.35
N VAL A 25 -0.80 -7.20 0.23
CA VAL A 25 -0.84 -5.79 -0.16
C VAL A 25 0.07 -5.59 -1.38
N GLY A 26 -0.44 -4.89 -2.39
CA GLY A 26 0.34 -4.42 -3.53
C GLY A 26 0.34 -2.91 -3.59
N VAL A 27 1.50 -2.29 -3.79
CA VAL A 27 1.66 -0.84 -3.91
C VAL A 27 2.51 -0.49 -5.12
N ALA A 28 2.03 0.43 -5.94
CA ALA A 28 2.77 1.02 -7.06
C ALA A 28 3.01 2.50 -6.77
N SER A 29 4.27 2.93 -6.78
CA SER A 29 4.65 4.32 -6.53
C SER A 29 5.98 4.66 -7.21
N LYS A 30 6.23 5.96 -7.45
CA LYS A 30 7.57 6.47 -7.74
C LYS A 30 8.52 6.35 -6.53
N TYR A 31 7.97 6.25 -5.31
CA TYR A 31 8.77 6.14 -4.08
C TYR A 31 9.52 4.80 -4.03
N LEU A 32 10.84 4.87 -3.79
CA LEU A 32 11.68 3.68 -3.74
C LEU A 32 11.34 2.83 -2.51
N ALA A 33 11.28 1.52 -2.69
CA ALA A 33 10.94 0.58 -1.61
C ALA A 33 9.61 0.88 -0.90
N VAL A 34 8.61 1.42 -1.62
CA VAL A 34 7.28 1.79 -1.07
C VAL A 34 6.60 0.65 -0.30
N GLY A 35 6.86 -0.61 -0.66
CA GLY A 35 6.33 -1.78 0.05
C GLY A 35 6.73 -1.80 1.53
N ALA A 36 7.98 -1.45 1.85
CA ALA A 36 8.48 -1.44 3.23
C ALA A 36 7.92 -0.29 4.07
N VAL A 37 7.46 0.79 3.43
CA VAL A 37 6.94 1.98 4.13
C VAL A 37 5.43 1.91 4.32
N CYS A 38 4.70 1.49 3.29
CA CYS A 38 3.25 1.56 3.28
C CYS A 38 2.59 0.24 3.68
N SER A 39 3.20 -0.91 3.40
CA SER A 39 2.53 -2.22 3.51
C SER A 39 2.80 -2.88 4.85
N HIS A 40 1.73 -3.32 5.53
CA HIS A 40 1.84 -4.19 6.70
C HIS A 40 0.89 -5.37 6.57
N THR A 41 1.37 -6.57 6.91
CA THR A 41 0.58 -7.81 6.90
C THR A 41 0.95 -8.65 8.11
N GLN A 42 -0.06 -9.10 8.84
CA GLN A 42 0.10 -10.00 9.98
C GLN A 42 -0.84 -11.20 9.84
N ALA A 43 -0.27 -12.41 9.92
CA ALA A 43 -1.03 -13.66 9.86
C ALA A 43 -2.06 -13.72 10.99
N GLY A 44 -3.29 -14.10 10.67
CA GLY A 44 -4.39 -14.17 11.63
C GLY A 44 -4.98 -12.82 12.06
N THR A 45 -4.44 -11.69 11.60
CA THR A 45 -4.92 -10.34 11.98
C THR A 45 -5.43 -9.55 10.78
N GLY A 46 -4.59 -9.29 9.78
CA GLY A 46 -4.97 -8.36 8.72
C GLY A 46 -3.84 -7.96 7.77
N ALA A 47 -4.21 -7.15 6.77
CA ALA A 47 -3.31 -6.53 5.81
C ALA A 47 -3.78 -5.10 5.52
N ILE A 48 -2.87 -4.13 5.57
CA ILE A 48 -3.19 -2.72 5.36
C ILE A 48 -2.10 -1.99 4.56
N SER A 49 -2.48 -0.87 3.95
CA SER A 49 -1.57 0.06 3.27
C SER A 49 -1.78 1.49 3.78
N SER A 50 -0.81 2.04 4.52
CA SER A 50 -0.82 3.47 4.90
C SER A 50 -0.06 4.28 3.84
N GLN A 51 -0.77 5.13 3.07
CA GLN A 51 -0.21 5.90 1.95
C GLN A 51 -0.45 7.41 2.08
N ALA A 52 0.08 8.19 1.13
CA ALA A 52 0.24 9.65 1.13
C ALA A 52 1.57 10.12 1.78
N TYR A 53 1.58 10.40 3.08
CA TYR A 53 2.81 10.59 3.85
C TYR A 53 3.06 9.31 4.64
N GLY A 54 3.72 8.35 3.98
CA GLY A 54 3.92 7.01 4.52
C GLY A 54 4.47 7.05 5.95
N ASN A 55 3.68 6.54 6.89
CA ASN A 55 4.07 6.38 8.28
C ASN A 55 3.91 4.89 8.62
N PRO A 56 5.03 4.14 8.75
CA PRO A 56 5.00 2.72 9.07
C PRO A 56 4.26 2.42 10.38
N TYR A 57 4.26 3.36 11.33
CA TYR A 57 3.63 3.21 12.64
C TYR A 57 2.11 3.20 12.61
N LEU A 58 1.48 3.61 11.50
CA LEU A 58 0.02 3.56 11.38
C LEU A 58 -0.52 2.15 11.11
N GLY A 59 0.36 1.17 10.83
CA GLY A 59 -0.06 -0.18 10.48
C GLY A 59 0.48 -1.31 11.32
N ILE A 60 1.27 -1.00 12.34
CA ILE A 60 1.76 -1.94 13.36
C ILE A 60 0.89 -1.91 14.62
#